data_AF-A0A388PZZ5-F1
#
_entry.id   AF-A0A388PZZ5-F1
#
_cell.length_a   1.000
_cell.length_b   1.000
_cell.length_c   1.000
_cell.angle_alpha   90.00
_cell.angle_beta   90.00
_cell.angle_gamma   90.00
#
_symmetry.space_group_name_H-M   'P 1'
#
loop_
_entity.id
_entity.type
_entity.pdbx_description
1 polymer ?
#
loop_
_entity_poly.entity_id
_entity_poly.type
_entity_poly.pdbx_seq_one_letter_code
_entity_poly.pdbx_strand_id
1 'polypeptide(L)'
;MGKPAKPIRLMVSLLILKQLRNLSDESIVEHWSENVYYQYFSGETYFAPKVPCVPTELVEFRKRIGTEGVELIFKESIRVNGKDAQENHLSGDTTIQEKNITYPTDDKL
;
A
#
# COMPACT_ATOMS: atom_id res chain seq x y z
N MET A 1 10.59 -26.12 5.89
CA MET A 1 9.56 -25.54 6.77
C MET A 1 9.53 -24.04 6.51
N GLY A 2 8.40 -23.48 6.09
CA GLY A 2 8.29 -22.07 5.66
C GLY A 2 8.02 -21.10 6.80
N LYS A 3 8.32 -19.81 6.60
CA LYS A 3 8.00 -18.73 7.54
C LYS A 3 6.47 -18.63 7.71
N PRO A 4 5.94 -18.55 8.94
CA PRO A 4 4.51 -18.43 9.16
C PRO A 4 3.98 -17.13 8.54
N ALA A 5 2.75 -17.17 8.03
CA ALA A 5 2.10 -16.01 7.46
C ALA A 5 1.93 -14.90 8.52
N LYS A 6 2.13 -13.65 8.10
CA LYS A 6 1.90 -12.48 8.94
C LYS A 6 0.40 -12.33 9.27
N PRO A 7 0.05 -11.71 10.41
CA PRO A 7 -1.34 -11.40 10.74
C PRO A 7 -2.03 -10.63 9.61
N ILE A 8 -3.25 -11.03 9.23
CA ILE A 8 -4.01 -10.38 8.15
C ILE A 8 -4.24 -8.90 8.46
N ARG A 9 -4.55 -8.57 9.72
CA ARG A 9 -4.75 -7.19 10.17
C ARG A 9 -3.54 -6.30 9.86
N LEU A 10 -2.33 -6.78 10.14
CA LEU A 10 -1.09 -6.06 9.85
C LEU A 10 -0.89 -5.82 8.35
N MET A 11 -1.17 -6.83 7.51
CA MET A 11 -1.00 -6.69 6.06
C MET A 11 -2.02 -5.71 5.46
N VAL A 12 -3.28 -5.81 5.90
CA VAL A 12 -4.37 -4.93 5.45
C VAL A 12 -4.13 -3.49 5.89
N SER A 13 -3.73 -3.28 7.15
CA SER A 13 -3.46 -1.93 7.66
C SER A 13 -2.31 -1.26 6.93
N LEU A 14 -1.23 -1.98 6.61
CA LEU A 14 -0.13 -1.44 5.81
C LEU A 14 -0.60 -1.01 4.42
N LEU A 15 -1.46 -1.78 3.75
CA LEU A 15 -2.02 -1.40 2.45
C LEU A 15 -2.94 -0.17 2.53
N ILE A 16 -3.75 -0.06 3.60
CA ILE A 16 -4.59 1.12 3.82
C ILE A 16 -3.72 2.35 4.09
N LEU A 17 -2.75 2.27 5.01
CA LEU A 17 -1.87 3.37 5.36
C LEU A 17 -1.03 3.83 4.17
N LYS A 18 -0.55 2.87 3.36
CA LYS A 18 0.14 3.14 2.09
C LYS A 18 -0.71 4.03 1.19
N GLN A 19 -1.98 3.69 0.98
CA GLN A 19 -2.89 4.48 0.14
C GLN A 19 -3.20 5.85 0.76
N LEU A 20 -3.47 5.91 2.06
CA LEU A 20 -3.80 7.15 2.77
C LEU A 20 -2.65 8.16 2.79
N ARG A 21 -1.40 7.69 2.72
CA ARG A 21 -0.20 8.53 2.76
C ARG A 21 0.52 8.63 1.44
N ASN A 22 0.00 7.99 0.39
CA ASN A 22 0.62 7.91 -0.92
C ASN A 22 2.10 7.47 -0.86
N LEU A 23 2.37 6.36 -0.15
CA LEU A 23 3.72 5.82 0.06
C LEU A 23 4.01 4.60 -0.81
N SER A 24 5.30 4.27 -0.99
CA SER A 24 5.71 2.98 -1.57
C SER A 24 5.61 1.84 -0.55
N ASP A 25 5.78 0.59 -0.99
CA ASP A 25 5.79 -0.58 -0.09
C ASP A 25 6.99 -0.55 0.86
N GLU A 26 8.13 -0.04 0.40
CA GLU A 26 9.35 0.16 1.18
C GLU A 26 9.15 1.24 2.24
N SER A 27 8.67 2.42 1.80
CA SER A 27 8.51 3.55 2.71
C SER A 27 7.49 3.27 3.81
N ILE A 28 6.35 2.62 3.52
CA ILE A 28 5.36 2.33 4.56
C ILE A 28 5.90 1.36 5.63
N VAL A 29 6.72 0.39 5.23
CA VAL A 29 7.33 -0.59 6.13
C VAL A 29 8.33 0.09 7.07
N GLU A 30 9.12 1.04 6.56
CA GLU A 30 10.04 1.85 7.36
C GLU A 30 9.29 2.77 8.32
N HIS A 31 8.33 3.55 7.80
CA HIS A 31 7.54 4.50 8.59
C HIS A 31 6.73 3.80 9.68
N TRP A 32 6.29 2.57 9.46
CA TRP A 32 5.61 1.77 10.48
C TRP A 32 6.50 1.54 11.70
N SER A 33 7.80 1.30 11.51
CA SER A 33 8.73 1.04 12.62
C SER A 33 8.99 2.27 13.50
N GLU A 34 8.75 3.46 12.97
CA GLU A 34 9.00 4.74 13.64
C GLU A 34 7.72 5.37 14.21
N ASN A 35 6.53 4.91 13.79
CA ASN A 35 5.26 5.55 14.11
C ASN A 35 4.33 4.66 14.94
N VAL A 36 4.18 4.99 16.22
CA VAL A 36 3.32 4.25 17.16
C VAL A 36 1.84 4.22 16.73
N TYR A 37 1.34 5.24 16.03
CA TYR A 37 -0.04 5.24 15.52
C TYR A 37 -0.24 4.20 14.43
N TYR A 38 0.77 4.00 13.57
CA TYR A 38 0.73 2.96 12.53
C TYR A 38 0.79 1.57 13.15
N GLN A 39 1.60 1.39 14.19
CA GLN A 39 1.70 0.12 14.91
C GLN A 39 0.38 -0.22 15.60
N TYR A 40 -0.20 0.73 16.33
CA TYR A 40 -1.49 0.56 17.01
C TYR A 40 -2.62 0.25 16.01
N PHE A 41 -2.69 0.98 14.89
CA PHE A 41 -3.67 0.71 13.84
C PHE A 41 -3.54 -0.72 13.30
N SER A 42 -2.30 -1.16 13.04
CA SER A 42 -1.97 -2.53 12.62
C SER A 42 -2.24 -3.61 13.68
N GLY A 43 -2.49 -3.23 14.93
CA GLY A 43 -2.86 -4.15 16.01
C GLY A 43 -1.77 -4.47 17.01
N GLU A 44 -0.67 -3.72 17.01
CA GLU A 44 0.33 -3.81 18.07
C GLU A 44 -0.17 -3.17 19.36
N THR A 45 0.09 -3.83 20.48
CA THR A 45 -0.20 -3.32 21.83
C THR A 45 0.98 -2.58 22.45
N TYR A 46 2.19 -2.85 21.96
CA TYR A 46 3.44 -2.26 22.43
C TYR A 46 4.23 -1.72 21.26
N PHE A 47 5.05 -0.70 21.51
CA PHE A 47 5.91 -0.14 20.48
C PHE A 47 7.01 -1.14 20.09
N ALA A 48 7.15 -1.38 18.80
CA ALA A 48 8.13 -2.27 18.19
C ALA A 48 9.02 -1.46 17.22
N PRO A 49 10.27 -1.11 17.59
CA PRO A 49 11.19 -0.32 16.76
C PRO A 49 11.87 -1.19 15.68
N LYS A 50 11.08 -1.95 14.91
CA LYS A 50 11.56 -2.80 13.83
C LYS A 50 10.54 -2.89 12.72
N VAL A 51 11.02 -3.14 11.51
CA VAL A 51 10.13 -3.33 10.36
C VAL A 51 9.23 -4.57 10.55
N PRO A 52 7.94 -4.49 10.20
CA PRO A 52 6.98 -5.55 10.45
C PRO A 52 7.12 -6.73 9.47
N CYS A 53 7.54 -6.46 8.24
CA CYS A 53 7.71 -7.42 7.15
C CYS A 53 8.70 -6.88 6.10
N VAL A 54 9.12 -7.72 5.16
CA VAL A 54 9.84 -7.25 3.97
C VAL A 54 8.82 -6.66 2.97
N PRO A 55 9.13 -5.57 2.24
CA PRO A 55 8.20 -4.96 1.28
C PRO A 55 7.64 -5.93 0.23
N THR A 56 8.43 -6.92 -0.19
CA THR A 56 7.99 -7.98 -1.11
C THR A 56 6.83 -8.82 -0.56
N GLU A 57 6.73 -8.98 0.77
CA GLU A 57 5.60 -9.68 1.41
C GLU A 57 4.26 -8.96 1.13
N LEU A 58 4.26 -7.63 0.93
CA LEU A 58 3.04 -6.87 0.55
C LEU A 58 2.64 -7.12 -0.90
N VAL A 59 3.61 -7.35 -1.80
CA VAL A 59 3.34 -7.75 -3.19
C VAL A 59 2.73 -9.15 -3.22
N GLU A 60 3.33 -10.09 -2.49
CA GLU A 60 2.83 -11.46 -2.38
C GLU A 60 1.44 -11.52 -1.74
N PHE A 61 1.21 -10.70 -0.71
CA PHE A 61 -0.10 -10.62 -0.06
C PHE A 61 -1.19 -10.13 -1.01
N ARG A 62 -0.92 -9.10 -1.82
CA ARG A 62 -1.85 -8.62 -2.86
C ARG A 62 -2.16 -9.70 -3.89
N LYS A 63 -1.14 -10.44 -4.35
CA LYS A 63 -1.33 -11.59 -5.26
C LYS A 63 -2.20 -12.67 -4.62
N ARG A 64 -2.01 -12.93 -3.33
CA ARG A 64 -2.74 -13.98 -2.60
C ARG A 64 -4.23 -13.65 -2.40
N ILE A 65 -4.57 -12.39 -2.12
CA ILE A 65 -5.97 -11.98 -1.92
C ILE A 65 -6.71 -11.67 -3.24
N GLY A 66 -5.97 -11.57 -4.35
CA GLY A 66 -6.53 -11.28 -5.66
C GLY A 66 -7.06 -9.84 -5.80
N THR A 67 -7.60 -9.53 -6.97
CA THR A 67 -8.18 -8.21 -7.28
C THR A 67 -9.35 -7.89 -6.37
N GLU A 68 -10.26 -8.85 -6.14
CA GLU A 68 -11.42 -8.68 -5.26
C GLU A 68 -11.02 -8.30 -3.83
N GLY A 69 -9.98 -8.93 -3.28
CA GLY A 69 -9.48 -8.61 -1.95
C GLY A 69 -8.85 -7.21 -1.88
N VAL A 70 -8.11 -6.81 -2.91
CA VAL A 70 -7.52 -5.45 -2.97
C VAL A 70 -8.60 -4.39 -3.09
N GLU A 71 -9.63 -4.61 -3.91
CA GLU A 71 -10.76 -3.68 -4.07
C GLU A 71 -11.53 -3.47 -2.77
N LEU A 72 -11.75 -4.53 -1.98
CA LEU A 72 -12.39 -4.42 -0.66
C LEU A 72 -11.56 -3.54 0.29
N ILE A 73 -10.23 -3.73 0.31
CA ILE A 73 -9.32 -2.91 1.13
C ILE A 73 -9.36 -1.44 0.68
N PHE A 74 -9.38 -1.19 -0.63
CA PHE A 74 -9.46 0.16 -1.19
C PHE A 74 -10.80 0.83 -0.87
N LYS A 75 -11.91 0.10 -0.94
CA LYS A 75 -13.22 0.62 -0.54
C LYS A 75 -13.25 1.04 0.93
N GLU A 76 -12.61 0.25 1.80
CA GLU A 76 -12.56 0.55 3.22
C GLU A 76 -11.61 1.72 3.52
N SER A 77 -10.50 1.89 2.77
CA SER A 77 -9.62 3.06 2.93
C SER A 77 -10.35 4.38 2.61
N ILE A 78 -11.20 4.40 1.57
CA ILE A 78 -12.06 5.55 1.25
C ILE A 78 -13.05 5.83 2.38
N ARG A 79 -13.70 4.79 2.91
CA ARG A 79 -14.66 4.94 4.02
C ARG A 79 -14.01 5.56 5.26
N VAL A 80 -12.81 5.10 5.61
CA VAL A 80 -12.05 5.63 6.76
C VAL A 80 -11.66 7.09 6.55
N ASN A 81 -11.41 7.52 5.30
CA ASN A 81 -11.10 8.91 4.96
C ASN A 81 -12.35 9.80 4.75
N GLY A 82 -13.55 9.26 4.96
CA GLY A 82 -14.84 9.80 4.50
C GLY A 82 -15.31 11.15 5.06
N LYS A 83 -14.49 11.90 5.80
CA LYS A 83 -14.78 13.33 6.05
C LYS A 83 -14.31 14.23 4.91
N ASP A 84 -13.41 13.74 4.04
CA ASP A 84 -12.96 14.45 2.83
C ASP A 84 -13.60 13.89 1.54
N ALA A 85 -14.50 12.91 1.66
CA ALA A 85 -15.16 12.25 0.53
C ALA A 85 -16.40 13.00 -0.03
N GLN A 86 -16.58 14.27 0.33
CA GLN A 86 -17.58 15.16 -0.30
C GLN A 86 -17.04 15.89 -1.54
N GLU A 87 -16.06 15.34 -2.23
CA GLU A 87 -15.73 15.80 -3.59
C GLU A 87 -16.25 14.77 -4.60
N ASN A 88 -17.36 15.14 -5.26
CA ASN A 88 -17.98 14.42 -6.39
C ASN A 88 -17.12 14.46 -7.66
N HIS A 89 -15.82 14.24 -7.51
CA HIS A 89 -14.87 14.10 -8.61
C HIS A 89 -13.73 13.18 -8.15
N LEU A 90 -14.03 11.89 -7.95
CA LEU A 90 -13.01 10.87 -8.13
C LEU A 90 -12.66 10.81 -9.63
N SER A 91 -11.93 11.82 -10.11
CA SER A 91 -11.08 11.66 -11.28
C SER A 91 -9.90 10.81 -10.83
N GLY A 92 -10.12 9.49 -10.73
CA GLY A 92 -9.03 8.55 -10.63
C GLY A 92 -8.24 8.64 -11.91
N ASP A 93 -7.16 9.42 -11.89
CA ASP A 93 -6.14 9.43 -12.94
C ASP A 93 -5.42 8.07 -12.94
N THR A 94 -6.10 7.06 -13.47
CA THR A 94 -5.52 5.78 -13.88
C THR A 94 -4.89 5.98 -15.26
N THR A 95 -3.86 6.82 -15.34
CA THR A 95 -2.95 6.81 -16.49
C THR A 95 -1.63 6.16 -16.09
N ILE A 96 -1.60 4.84 -16.09
CA ILE A 96 -0.38 4.13 -16.49
C ILE A 96 -0.57 3.80 -17.96
N GLN A 97 -0.33 4.79 -18.83
CA GLN A 97 0.09 4.45 -20.17
C GLN A 97 1.56 4.07 -20.07
N GLU A 98 1.93 2.88 -20.53
CA GLU A 98 3.32 2.58 -20.85
C GLU A 98 3.75 3.57 -21.93
N LYS A 99 4.37 4.68 -21.53
CA LYS A 99 4.99 5.60 -22.48
C LYS A 99 6.20 4.87 -23.04
N ASN A 100 6.07 4.36 -24.26
CA ASN A 100 7.19 3.95 -25.09
C ASN A 100 8.08 5.18 -25.29
N ILE A 101 9.09 5.33 -24.43
CA ILE A 101 10.08 6.40 -24.46
C ILE A 101 11.04 6.10 -25.61
N THR A 102 10.73 6.60 -26.80
CA THR A 102 11.76 6.82 -27.81
C THR A 102 12.63 7.98 -27.33
N TYR A 103 13.87 7.66 -26.98
CA TYR A 103 14.92 8.62 -26.65
C TYR A 103 15.24 9.50 -27.87
N PRO A 104 15.55 10.80 -27.70
CA PRO A 104 15.81 11.73 -28.81
C PRO A 104 17.22 11.55 -29.44
N THR A 105 17.75 10.33 -29.49
CA THR A 105 19.05 10.02 -30.12
C THR A 105 18.98 8.85 -31.10
N ASP A 106 17.78 8.37 -31.44
CA ASP A 106 17.63 7.43 -32.56
C ASP A 106 17.66 8.21 -33.88
N ASP A 107 18.88 8.43 -34.36
CA ASP A 107 19.16 8.83 -35.74
C ASP A 107 18.66 7.72 -36.67
N LYS A 108 17.64 8.03 -37.48
CA LYS A 108 17.21 7.16 -38.57
C LYS A 108 18.13 7.41 -39.76
N LEU A 109 19.13 6.56 -39.92
CA LEU A 109 19.86 6.35 -41.18
C LEU A 109 19.25 5.16 -41.94
#